data_AF-A0A0A9WU74-F1
#
_entry.id   AF-A0A0A9WU74-F1
#
_cell.length_a   1.000
_cell.length_b   1.000
_cell.length_c   1.000
_cell.angle_alpha   90.00
_cell.angle_beta   90.00
_cell.angle_gamma   90.00
#
_symmetry.space_group_name_H-M   'P 1'
#
loop_
_entity.id
_entity.type
_entity.pdbx_description
1 polymer ?
#
loop_
_entity_poly.entity_id
_entity_poly.type
_entity_poly.pdbx_seq_one_letter_code
_entity_poly.pdbx_strand_id
1 'polypeptide(L)'
;MLSHISRRYLTRIRSSRTLDRKFHGSVRVFQAKPSAAGSQEVIDHKFDAVVVGAGGAGLRAAFGLVEEGFKTAVITKLFPTRSHTVAAQGGINAALGNMEKDDWMWHMYDTVKGSDWLGDQDAIHYMCKEAPEAIIELENYGVPFSRTA
;
A
#
# COMPACT_ATOMS: atom_id res chain seq x y z
N MET A 1 -4.54 -36.17 38.68
CA MET A 1 -5.82 -36.53 38.07
C MET A 1 -5.92 -35.70 36.78
N LEU A 2 -5.68 -36.37 35.64
CA LEU A 2 -5.96 -35.94 34.25
C LEU A 2 -5.27 -34.63 33.81
N SER A 3 -4.09 -34.61 33.16
CA SER A 3 -3.67 -35.32 31.95
C SER A 3 -4.78 -35.45 30.89
N HIS A 4 -4.51 -34.92 29.70
CA HIS A 4 -5.29 -34.98 28.45
C HIS A 4 -6.27 -33.84 28.20
N ILE A 5 -5.81 -32.81 27.48
CA ILE A 5 -6.46 -32.34 26.23
C ILE A 5 -5.39 -31.64 25.35
N SER A 6 -5.13 -32.28 24.22
CA SER A 6 -4.66 -31.76 22.93
C SER A 6 -3.23 -31.21 22.75
N ARG A 7 -2.25 -32.12 22.76
CA ARG A 7 -0.96 -31.98 22.02
C ARG A 7 -1.15 -32.17 20.50
N ARG A 8 -2.01 -31.39 19.83
CA ARG A 8 -2.24 -31.52 18.37
C ARG A 8 -1.82 -30.33 17.50
N TYR A 9 -1.21 -29.28 18.04
CA TYR A 9 -0.78 -28.12 17.23
C TYR A 9 0.71 -27.77 17.30
N LEU A 10 1.56 -28.65 17.83
CA LEU A 10 2.96 -28.32 18.12
C LEU A 10 4.01 -29.18 17.40
N THR A 11 3.66 -29.84 16.29
CA THR A 11 4.65 -30.57 15.49
C THR A 11 4.21 -30.65 14.04
N ARG A 12 4.78 -29.79 13.19
CA ARG A 12 5.28 -30.08 11.82
C ARG A 12 5.43 -28.81 10.97
N ILE A 13 6.37 -27.94 11.33
CA ILE A 13 7.02 -27.04 10.36
C ILE A 13 8.53 -27.18 10.53
N ARG A 14 9.03 -28.32 10.06
CA ARG A 14 10.43 -28.50 9.65
C ARG A 14 10.40 -28.92 8.19
N SER A 15 10.51 -27.93 7.33
CA SER A 15 11.16 -28.03 6.03
C SER A 15 11.29 -26.60 5.52
N SER A 16 12.50 -26.05 5.65
CA SER A 16 12.93 -24.95 4.80
C SER A 16 12.81 -25.46 3.35
N ARG A 17 11.70 -25.09 2.70
CA ARG A 17 11.62 -25.05 1.25
C ARG A 17 11.55 -23.57 0.94
N THR A 18 12.68 -23.00 0.61
CA THR A 18 12.76 -21.86 -0.27
C THR A 18 11.81 -22.13 -1.43
N LEU A 19 10.64 -21.48 -1.40
CA LEU A 19 9.79 -21.38 -2.57
C LEU A 19 10.55 -20.48 -3.54
N ASP A 20 11.38 -21.10 -4.38
CA ASP A 20 11.88 -20.48 -5.60
C ASP A 20 10.67 -20.06 -6.44
N ARG A 21 10.16 -18.85 -6.20
CA ARG A 21 9.33 -18.15 -7.19
C ARG A 21 10.22 -17.94 -8.40
N LYS A 22 10.15 -18.86 -9.35
CA LYS A 22 10.65 -18.64 -10.71
C LYS A 22 9.90 -17.44 -11.28
N PHE A 23 10.52 -16.26 -11.21
CA PHE A 23 10.10 -15.09 -11.98
C PHE A 23 10.05 -15.51 -13.46
N HIS A 24 8.85 -15.69 -14.00
CA HIS A 24 8.60 -15.95 -15.41
C HIS A 24 8.74 -14.63 -16.16
N GLY A 25 9.99 -14.20 -16.33
CA GLY A 25 10.34 -12.98 -17.00
C GLY A 25 11.83 -12.77 -16.84
N SER A 26 12.59 -13.07 -17.91
CA SER A 26 13.95 -12.57 -18.00
C SER A 26 13.88 -11.05 -17.88
N VAL A 27 14.29 -10.49 -16.74
CA VAL A 27 14.54 -9.05 -16.63
C VAL A 27 15.64 -8.77 -17.65
N ARG A 28 15.26 -8.33 -18.85
CA ARG A 28 16.20 -7.81 -19.83
C ARG A 28 16.73 -6.54 -19.22
N VAL A 29 17.96 -6.60 -18.71
CA VAL A 29 18.73 -5.40 -18.39
C VAL A 29 18.88 -4.66 -19.71
N PHE A 30 18.05 -3.64 -19.93
CA PHE A 30 18.22 -2.74 -21.05
C PHE A 30 19.53 -2.00 -20.82
N GLN A 31 20.56 -2.39 -21.57
CA GLN A 31 21.81 -1.65 -21.62
C GLN A 31 21.47 -0.30 -22.25
N ALA A 32 21.49 0.78 -21.45
CA ALA A 32 21.22 2.12 -21.95
C ALA A 32 22.23 2.45 -23.05
N LYS A 33 21.72 2.89 -24.21
CA LYS A 33 22.56 3.38 -25.31
C LYS A 33 23.29 4.63 -24.79
N PRO A 34 24.63 4.71 -24.87
CA PRO A 34 25.35 5.88 -24.37
C PRO A 34 24.92 7.10 -25.17
N SER A 35 24.21 8.03 -24.52
CA SER A 35 23.85 9.31 -25.10
C SER A 35 25.08 10.21 -25.12
N ALA A 36 25.27 10.95 -26.22
CA ALA A 36 26.34 11.93 -26.41
C ALA A 36 26.09 13.22 -25.61
N ALA A 37 25.64 13.10 -24.35
CA ALA A 37 25.57 14.18 -23.38
C ALA A 37 26.70 13.97 -22.37
N GLY A 38 27.31 15.07 -21.90
CA GLY A 38 28.60 15.09 -21.19
C GLY A 38 28.76 14.03 -20.09
N SER A 39 30.01 13.66 -19.82
CA SER A 39 30.43 12.63 -18.86
C SER A 39 29.80 12.81 -17.47
N GLN A 40 28.61 12.26 -17.27
CA GLN A 40 28.00 12.10 -15.96
C GLN A 40 28.34 10.69 -15.48
N GLU A 41 28.92 10.61 -14.28
CA GLU A 41 29.13 9.35 -13.60
C GLU A 41 27.77 8.71 -13.30
N VAL A 42 27.54 7.50 -13.79
CA VAL A 42 26.32 6.73 -13.55
C VAL A 42 26.56 5.83 -12.35
N ILE A 43 25.69 5.91 -11.35
CA ILE A 43 25.74 5.08 -10.13
C ILE A 43 24.61 4.06 -10.17
N ASP A 44 24.94 2.77 -10.13
CA ASP A 44 23.98 1.67 -10.14
C ASP A 44 23.64 1.19 -8.71
N HIS A 45 22.35 0.97 -8.45
CA HIS A 45 21.87 0.40 -7.19
C HIS A 45 20.94 -0.80 -7.44
N LYS A 46 20.88 -1.74 -6.48
CA LYS A 46 20.04 -2.95 -6.55
C LYS A 46 19.09 -3.06 -5.36
N PHE A 47 17.79 -3.16 -5.68
CA PHE A 47 16.65 -3.27 -4.77
C PHE A 47 15.61 -4.21 -5.36
N ASP A 48 14.72 -4.75 -4.53
CA ASP A 48 13.61 -5.61 -4.98
C ASP A 48 12.46 -4.77 -5.55
N ALA A 49 12.26 -3.57 -4.99
CA ALA A 49 11.27 -2.60 -5.45
C ALA A 49 11.80 -1.16 -5.33
N VAL A 50 11.32 -0.28 -6.21
CA VAL A 50 11.60 1.16 -6.18
C VAL A 50 10.28 1.92 -6.20
N VAL A 51 10.05 2.75 -5.19
CA VAL A 51 8.92 3.66 -5.09
C VAL A 51 9.38 5.07 -5.42
N VAL A 52 8.75 5.69 -6.43
CA VAL A 52 9.06 7.07 -6.83
C VAL A 52 7.96 8.00 -6.32
N GLY A 53 8.30 8.81 -5.33
CA GLY A 53 7.40 9.71 -4.62
C GLY A 53 7.22 9.31 -3.15
N ALA A 54 7.31 10.30 -2.26
CA ALA A 54 7.14 10.12 -0.81
C ALA A 54 5.93 10.92 -0.27
N GLY A 55 4.85 10.97 -1.04
CA GLY A 55 3.53 11.40 -0.56
C GLY A 55 2.78 10.26 0.13
N GLY A 56 1.50 10.47 0.50
CA GLY A 56 0.71 9.47 1.22
C GLY A 56 0.71 8.08 0.57
N ALA A 57 0.43 8.02 -0.74
CA ALA A 57 0.42 6.77 -1.50
C ALA A 57 1.81 6.09 -1.54
N GLY A 58 2.86 6.86 -1.83
CA GLY A 58 4.22 6.32 -1.94
C GLY A 58 4.76 5.80 -0.60
N LEU A 59 4.51 6.53 0.50
CA LEU A 59 4.90 6.08 1.83
C LEU A 59 4.12 4.84 2.27
N ARG A 60 2.80 4.77 2.04
CA ARG A 60 2.00 3.58 2.39
C ARG A 60 2.42 2.35 1.57
N ALA A 61 2.73 2.53 0.29
CA ALA A 61 3.23 1.46 -0.58
C ALA A 61 4.62 0.98 -0.14
N ALA A 62 5.56 1.91 0.12
CA ALA A 62 6.90 1.57 0.58
C ALA A 62 6.88 0.85 1.92
N PHE A 63 6.05 1.31 2.85
CA PHE A 63 5.85 0.69 4.15
C PHE A 63 5.35 -0.76 4.01
N GLY A 64 4.28 -0.98 3.23
CA GLY A 64 3.75 -2.34 3.00
C GLY A 64 4.74 -3.27 2.32
N LEU A 65 5.54 -2.79 1.36
CA LEU A 65 6.60 -3.58 0.75
C LEU A 65 7.68 -4.00 1.76
N VAL A 66 8.06 -3.09 2.66
CA VAL A 66 9.07 -3.38 3.69
C VAL A 66 8.53 -4.33 4.77
N GLU A 67 7.25 -4.20 5.16
CA GLU A 67 6.59 -5.14 6.09
C GLU A 67 6.60 -6.58 5.55
N GLU A 68 6.41 -6.75 4.24
CA GLU A 68 6.50 -8.05 3.55
C GLU A 68 7.95 -8.53 3.31
N GLY A 69 8.95 -7.77 3.77
CA GLY A 69 10.37 -8.14 3.72
C GLY A 69 11.11 -7.77 2.43
N PHE A 70 10.51 -6.97 1.54
CA PHE A 70 11.18 -6.51 0.31
C PHE A 70 12.15 -5.36 0.58
N LYS A 71 13.38 -5.47 0.03
CA LYS A 71 14.36 -4.39 0.07
C LYS A 71 13.91 -3.27 -0.88
N THR A 72 13.32 -2.22 -0.32
CA THR A 72 12.65 -1.16 -1.08
C THR A 72 13.41 0.17 -1.03
N ALA A 73 13.61 0.80 -2.18
CA ALA A 73 14.11 2.18 -2.25
C ALA A 73 12.95 3.17 -2.43
N VAL A 74 12.96 4.27 -1.66
CA VAL A 74 12.01 5.38 -1.84
C VAL A 74 12.77 6.58 -2.35
N ILE A 75 12.43 7.02 -3.57
CA ILE A 75 13.08 8.16 -4.23
C ILE A 75 12.09 9.32 -4.26
N THR A 76 12.48 10.46 -3.72
CA THR A 76 11.65 11.66 -3.71
C THR A 76 12.47 12.91 -3.98
N LYS A 77 11.91 13.84 -4.75
CA LYS A 77 12.52 15.15 -5.03
C LYS A 77 12.46 16.09 -3.83
N LEU A 78 11.43 15.94 -3.00
CA LEU A 78 11.18 16.77 -1.82
C LEU A 78 11.36 15.93 -0.56
N PHE A 79 11.67 16.59 0.56
CA PHE A 79 11.56 15.95 1.86
C PHE A 79 10.11 15.42 2.06
N PRO A 80 9.89 14.19 2.57
CA PRO A 80 8.59 13.52 2.51
C PRO A 80 7.40 14.35 3.02
N THR A 81 7.56 15.08 4.14
CA THR A 81 6.49 15.91 4.72
C THR A 81 6.24 17.23 3.98
N ARG A 82 6.95 17.48 2.88
CA ARG A 82 6.71 18.59 1.93
C ARG A 82 6.03 18.13 0.64
N SER A 83 5.61 16.86 0.57
CA SER A 83 4.74 16.38 -0.51
C SER A 83 3.37 17.07 -0.46
N HIS A 84 2.67 17.19 -1.59
CA HIS A 84 1.39 17.91 -1.66
C HIS A 84 0.27 17.27 -0.83
N THR A 85 0.43 16.01 -0.41
CA THR A 85 -0.48 15.36 0.57
C THR A 85 -0.59 16.17 1.86
N VAL A 86 0.45 16.92 2.26
CA VAL A 86 0.41 17.78 3.47
C VAL A 86 -0.59 18.92 3.38
N ALA A 87 -1.01 19.31 2.17
CA ALA A 87 -1.93 20.42 1.93
C ALA A 87 -3.40 19.97 1.88
N ALA A 88 -3.69 18.67 2.00
CA ALA A 88 -5.06 18.17 2.07
C ALA A 88 -5.76 18.69 3.34
N GLN A 89 -7.01 19.13 3.22
CA GLN A 89 -7.77 19.74 4.33
C GLN A 89 -9.02 18.94 4.69
N GLY A 90 -9.93 18.72 3.75
CA GLY A 90 -11.29 18.25 4.03
C GLY A 90 -11.37 16.96 4.83
N GLY A 91 -10.69 15.90 4.37
CA GLY A 91 -10.69 14.61 5.04
C GLY A 91 -10.49 13.46 4.07
N ILE A 92 -10.90 12.27 4.50
CA ILE A 92 -10.86 11.04 3.72
C ILE A 92 -12.16 10.27 3.94
N ASN A 93 -12.77 9.79 2.86
CA ASN A 93 -14.09 9.17 2.90
C ASN A 93 -14.00 7.69 3.24
N ALA A 94 -14.78 7.24 4.20
CA ALA A 94 -15.01 5.83 4.50
C ALA A 94 -16.37 5.65 5.17
N ALA A 95 -17.09 4.59 4.77
CA ALA A 95 -18.39 4.25 5.34
C ALA A 95 -18.23 3.59 6.72
N LEU A 96 -17.77 4.36 7.71
CA LEU A 96 -17.53 3.88 9.08
C LEU A 96 -18.81 3.80 9.92
N GLY A 97 -19.85 4.53 9.53
CA GLY A 97 -21.10 4.57 10.27
C GLY A 97 -21.03 5.28 11.63
N ASN A 98 -20.05 6.17 11.84
CA ASN A 98 -19.80 6.82 13.14
C ASN A 98 -20.82 7.92 13.51
N MET A 99 -21.40 8.60 12.50
CA MET A 99 -22.38 9.67 12.71
C MET A 99 -23.82 9.18 12.53
N GLU A 100 -24.03 8.37 11.51
CA GLU A 100 -25.29 7.70 11.20
C GLU A 100 -24.98 6.35 10.54
N LYS A 101 -26.00 5.50 10.38
CA LYS A 101 -25.82 4.22 9.69
C LYS A 101 -25.33 4.47 8.26
N ASP A 102 -24.30 3.74 7.84
CA ASP A 102 -23.71 3.87 6.52
C ASP A 102 -23.43 2.48 5.88
N ASP A 103 -23.24 2.46 4.57
CA ASP A 103 -22.93 1.27 3.78
C ASP A 103 -21.91 1.64 2.68
N TRP A 104 -20.84 0.86 2.55
CA TRP A 104 -19.82 1.08 1.52
C TRP A 104 -20.39 1.00 0.09
N MET A 105 -21.50 0.28 -0.11
CA MET A 105 -22.20 0.25 -1.40
C MET A 105 -22.83 1.61 -1.76
N TRP A 106 -23.25 2.40 -0.77
CA TRP A 106 -23.74 3.76 -1.00
C TRP A 106 -22.61 4.68 -1.44
N HIS A 107 -21.45 4.58 -0.76
CA HIS A 107 -20.22 5.26 -1.18
C HIS A 107 -19.79 4.85 -2.61
N MET A 108 -19.89 3.56 -2.95
CA MET A 108 -19.63 3.07 -4.31
C MET A 108 -20.59 3.70 -5.33
N TYR A 109 -21.89 3.72 -5.05
CA TYR A 109 -22.89 4.33 -5.92
C TYR A 109 -22.60 5.81 -6.18
N ASP A 110 -22.29 6.58 -5.13
CA ASP A 110 -21.97 7.99 -5.24
C ASP A 110 -20.68 8.22 -6.04
N THR A 111 -19.70 7.33 -5.89
CA THR A 111 -18.43 7.40 -6.64
C THR A 111 -18.63 7.08 -8.13
N VAL A 112 -19.39 6.04 -8.46
CA VAL A 112 -19.72 5.69 -9.86
C VAL A 112 -20.49 6.83 -10.53
N LYS A 113 -21.52 7.34 -9.86
CA LYS A 113 -22.30 8.48 -10.35
C LYS A 113 -21.45 9.75 -10.46
N GLY A 114 -20.62 10.05 -9.47
CA GLY A 114 -19.72 11.21 -9.46
C GLY A 114 -18.64 11.16 -10.54
N SER A 115 -18.25 9.95 -10.96
CA SER A 115 -17.34 9.75 -12.09
C SER A 115 -18.00 9.92 -13.47
N ASP A 116 -19.29 10.27 -13.50
CA ASP A 116 -20.10 10.33 -14.73
C ASP A 116 -20.03 9.00 -15.52
N TRP A 117 -20.10 7.88 -14.79
CA TRP A 117 -19.99 6.50 -15.32
C TRP A 117 -18.72 6.19 -16.12
N LEU A 118 -17.72 7.08 -16.10
CA LEU A 118 -16.43 6.86 -16.75
C LEU A 118 -15.44 6.06 -15.87
N GLY A 119 -15.70 5.98 -14.57
CA GLY A 119 -14.85 5.26 -13.63
C GLY A 119 -14.96 3.74 -13.76
N ASP A 120 -13.81 3.07 -13.68
CA ASP A 120 -13.72 1.61 -13.63
C ASP A 120 -14.37 1.08 -12.34
N GLN A 121 -15.52 0.43 -12.49
CA GLN A 121 -16.37 0.09 -11.34
C GLN A 121 -15.78 -1.02 -10.46
N ASP A 122 -14.90 -1.87 -10.99
CA ASP A 122 -14.17 -2.87 -10.22
C ASP A 122 -13.14 -2.22 -9.27
N ALA A 123 -12.41 -1.21 -9.76
CA ALA A 123 -11.50 -0.41 -8.96
C ALA A 123 -12.26 0.42 -7.90
N ILE A 124 -13.38 1.03 -8.28
CA ILE A 124 -14.23 1.80 -7.36
C ILE A 124 -14.82 0.89 -6.27
N HIS A 125 -15.30 -0.30 -6.64
CA HIS A 125 -15.78 -1.31 -5.68
C HIS A 125 -14.69 -1.63 -4.65
N TYR A 126 -13.49 -1.99 -5.11
CA TYR A 126 -12.37 -2.28 -4.20
C TYR A 126 -12.08 -1.10 -3.28
N MET A 127 -11.94 0.10 -3.83
CA MET A 127 -11.65 1.32 -3.07
C MET A 127 -12.69 1.57 -1.97
N CYS A 128 -13.99 1.56 -2.30
CA CYS A 128 -15.04 1.88 -1.36
C CYS A 128 -15.20 0.80 -0.28
N LYS A 129 -15.04 -0.47 -0.65
CA LYS A 129 -15.16 -1.61 0.27
C LYS A 129 -14.02 -1.68 1.28
N GLU A 130 -12.78 -1.41 0.85
CA GLU A 130 -11.59 -1.46 1.71
C GLU A 130 -11.39 -0.17 2.53
N ALA A 131 -12.06 0.93 2.16
CA ALA A 131 -11.90 2.22 2.83
C ALA A 131 -12.09 2.19 4.36
N PRO A 132 -13.12 1.53 4.94
CA PRO A 132 -13.28 1.44 6.39
C PRO A 132 -12.07 0.86 7.10
N GLU A 133 -11.55 -0.28 6.63
CA GLU A 133 -10.39 -0.95 7.23
C GLU A 133 -9.11 -0.10 7.07
N ALA A 134 -8.91 0.51 5.90
CA ALA A 134 -7.76 1.39 5.65
C ALA A 134 -7.75 2.63 6.56
N ILE A 135 -8.91 3.21 6.89
CA ILE A 135 -8.99 4.35 7.82
C ILE A 135 -8.73 3.93 9.26
N ILE A 136 -9.25 2.76 9.68
CA ILE A 136 -8.99 2.22 11.01
C ILE A 136 -7.50 1.89 11.18
N GLU A 137 -6.82 1.39 10.13
CA GLU A 137 -5.37 1.21 10.13
C GLU A 137 -4.63 2.53 10.41
N LEU A 138 -5.02 3.63 9.76
CA LEU A 138 -4.42 4.95 10.00
C LEU A 138 -4.66 5.46 11.43
N GLU A 139 -5.85 5.20 11.99
CA GLU A 139 -6.15 5.53 13.39
C GLU A 139 -5.23 4.78 14.34
N ASN A 140 -5.02 3.48 14.10
CA ASN A 140 -4.11 2.64 14.88
C ASN A 140 -2.63 3.07 14.74
N TYR A 141 -2.23 3.70 13.63
CA TYR A 141 -0.92 4.34 13.50
C TYR A 141 -0.81 5.69 14.23
N GLY A 142 -1.89 6.17 14.85
CA GLY A 142 -1.92 7.38 15.65
C GLY A 142 -2.28 8.64 14.87
N VAL A 143 -2.94 8.51 13.70
CA VAL A 143 -3.48 9.68 13.00
C VAL A 143 -4.51 10.37 13.90
N PRO A 144 -4.35 11.68 14.21
CA PRO A 144 -5.20 12.37 15.18
C PRO A 144 -6.53 12.80 14.55
N PHE A 145 -7.40 11.84 14.23
CA PHE A 145 -8.76 12.13 13.79
C PHE A 145 -9.55 12.85 14.89
N SER A 146 -10.38 13.82 14.48
CA SER A 146 -11.37 14.43 15.36
C SER A 146 -12.36 13.37 15.86
N ARG A 147 -12.91 13.59 17.06
CA ARG A 147 -13.82 12.63 17.72
C ARG A 147 -15.27 13.14 17.67
N THR A 148 -16.21 12.20 17.68
CA THR A 148 -17.65 12.50 17.81
C THR A 148 -17.94 13.06 19.20
N ALA A 149 -19.01 13.86 19.31
CA ALA A 149 -19.50 14.39 20.58
C ALA A 149 -20.37 13.39 21.34
#